data_AF-A0A962YEA1-F1
#
_entry.id   AF-A0A962YEA1-F1
#
_cell.length_a   1.000
_cell.length_b   1.000
_cell.length_c   1.000
_cell.angle_alpha   90.00
_cell.angle_beta   90.00
_cell.angle_gamma   90.00
#
_symmetry.space_group_name_H-M   'P 1'
#
loop_
_entity.id
_entity.type
_entity.pdbx_description
1 polymer ?
#
loop_
_entity_poly.entity_id
_entity_poly.type
_entity_poly.pdbx_seq_one_letter_code
_entity_poly.pdbx_strand_id
1 'polypeptide(L)'
;IETWRFCPRCSHAENLAEHTDAHSACPRCGDPLWANVDQRMRMARLRQVMANTHDRDSRIGDDSEDREPVFYTRQMLADFEPQAIEAAYRIASDSLPFGFEYIRKVAFREINFGEHGNSDQTSLIAGHEISRPGFRLCRSCGMVQESRNAEQQHAFSCRLRQQNEPDNIIDCLYLYREFSSEAVRILLPTAAIEGAERNLNSLVAALQLGLRKQFGGQVDHLRMTRYDEPIADSDNRRRYLLLYDSVPGGTGYLRELLRDHRALLGVLQKALDTLTTCPCNFTTDPAKDGCYQCLYAYRNSYDMAATSRDAAVALLSEIVAQADHFEPVSGLSTINVNPIIESELEARFIEAIRRCALNGLDVQIQQKVIAGKPGYFLRAGEHYYEIEPQLNIGSSQGVHFASCPDFVIRSSRVRDAFKPIAVFMDGYQFHQLKVTEDSAKRLALVQSGHYWQWSLTWADVNAYFAGPATQLRNPFLEGLHEAMQPLQNK
;
A
#
# COMPACT_ATOMS: atom_id res chain seq x y z
N ILE A 1 18.67 -25.70 -3.93
CA ILE A 1 18.35 -24.43 -4.63
C ILE A 1 17.01 -24.65 -5.26
N GLU A 2 16.09 -23.74 -5.03
CA GLU A 2 14.72 -23.81 -5.49
C GLU A 2 14.47 -22.62 -6.42
N THR A 3 13.56 -22.79 -7.36
CA THR A 3 13.12 -21.71 -8.23
C THR A 3 11.78 -21.25 -7.74
N TRP A 4 11.68 -19.96 -7.43
CA TRP A 4 10.48 -19.33 -6.93
C TRP A 4 9.96 -18.32 -7.94
N ARG A 5 8.64 -18.18 -8.04
CA ARG A 5 8.00 -17.11 -8.81
C ARG A 5 7.38 -16.11 -7.86
N PHE A 6 7.65 -14.82 -8.09
CA PHE A 6 7.14 -13.72 -7.28
C PHE A 6 6.11 -12.89 -8.04
N CYS A 7 5.12 -12.36 -7.31
CA CYS A 7 4.24 -11.36 -7.89
C CYS A 7 4.90 -9.97 -7.82
N PRO A 8 4.91 -9.21 -8.92
CA PRO A 8 5.41 -7.85 -8.88
C PRO A 8 4.50 -6.91 -8.09
N ARG A 9 3.20 -7.24 -7.95
CA ARG A 9 2.21 -6.32 -7.37
C ARG A 9 1.74 -6.69 -5.95
N CYS A 10 1.69 -7.96 -5.56
CA CYS A 10 1.30 -8.40 -4.20
C CYS A 10 2.36 -9.34 -3.59
N SER A 11 2.17 -9.74 -2.33
CA SER A 11 3.12 -10.57 -1.57
C SER A 11 3.13 -12.06 -1.95
N HIS A 12 2.31 -12.47 -2.92
CA HIS A 12 2.19 -13.86 -3.32
C HIS A 12 3.45 -14.38 -4.02
N ALA A 13 3.83 -15.61 -3.70
CA ALA A 13 4.96 -16.27 -4.34
C ALA A 13 4.87 -17.79 -4.23
N GLU A 14 5.23 -18.49 -5.32
CA GLU A 14 5.11 -19.94 -5.46
C GLU A 14 6.46 -20.61 -5.67
N ASN A 15 6.66 -21.77 -5.05
CA ASN A 15 7.82 -22.62 -5.31
C ASN A 15 7.55 -23.48 -6.54
N LEU A 16 8.28 -23.25 -7.63
CA LEU A 16 8.08 -23.96 -8.90
C LEU A 16 8.55 -25.42 -8.86
N ALA A 17 9.21 -25.85 -7.77
CA ALA A 17 9.50 -27.26 -7.52
C ALA A 17 8.31 -28.00 -6.89
N GLU A 18 7.40 -27.29 -6.22
CA GLU A 18 6.24 -27.86 -5.52
C GLU A 18 4.93 -27.60 -6.28
N HIS A 19 4.86 -26.50 -7.02
CA HIS A 19 3.70 -26.06 -7.79
C HIS A 19 3.99 -26.05 -9.29
N THR A 20 3.00 -26.45 -10.10
CA THR A 20 3.11 -26.37 -11.56
C THR A 20 3.00 -24.92 -12.01
N ASP A 21 3.96 -24.44 -12.79
CA ASP A 21 3.98 -23.08 -13.34
C ASP A 21 2.95 -22.90 -14.46
N ALA A 22 1.67 -22.92 -14.10
CA ALA A 22 0.53 -22.96 -15.03
C ALA A 22 -0.21 -21.61 -15.15
N HIS A 23 0.06 -20.66 -14.27
CA HIS A 23 -0.69 -19.41 -14.19
C HIS A 23 -0.13 -18.33 -15.14
N SER A 24 -0.97 -17.82 -16.04
CA SER A 24 -0.62 -16.70 -16.94
C SER A 24 -0.73 -15.32 -16.27
N ALA A 25 -1.29 -15.25 -15.06
CA ALA A 25 -1.43 -14.07 -14.23
C ALA A 25 -1.38 -14.47 -12.75
N CYS A 26 -1.06 -13.54 -11.85
CA CYS A 26 -0.96 -13.86 -10.43
C CYS A 26 -2.30 -14.42 -9.90
N PRO A 27 -2.32 -15.59 -9.25
CA PRO A 27 -3.57 -16.20 -8.77
C PRO A 27 -4.20 -15.41 -7.60
N ARG A 28 -3.45 -14.52 -6.95
CA ARG A 28 -3.95 -13.66 -5.86
C ARG A 28 -4.53 -12.33 -6.34
N CYS A 29 -3.78 -11.58 -7.15
CA CYS A 29 -4.17 -10.22 -7.54
C CYS A 29 -4.49 -10.05 -9.03
N GLY A 30 -4.36 -11.11 -9.85
CA GLY A 30 -4.64 -11.08 -11.28
C GLY A 30 -3.59 -10.36 -12.14
N ASP A 31 -2.45 -9.98 -11.57
CA ASP A 31 -1.42 -9.22 -12.30
C ASP A 31 -0.77 -10.06 -13.42
N PRO A 32 -0.87 -9.64 -14.70
CA PRO A 32 -0.30 -10.38 -15.84
C PRO A 32 1.23 -10.38 -15.85
N LEU A 33 1.88 -9.40 -15.21
CA LEU A 33 3.35 -9.36 -15.11
C LEU A 33 3.92 -10.53 -14.30
N TRP A 34 3.06 -11.27 -13.58
CA TRP A 34 3.40 -12.56 -12.97
C TRP A 34 4.10 -13.52 -13.93
N ALA A 35 3.69 -13.56 -15.21
CA ALA A 35 4.20 -14.51 -16.19
C ALA A 35 5.64 -14.21 -16.66
N ASN A 36 6.16 -13.01 -16.38
CA ASN A 36 7.48 -12.58 -16.83
C ASN A 36 8.59 -13.51 -16.33
N VAL A 37 9.62 -13.70 -17.16
CA VAL A 37 10.76 -14.57 -16.82
C VAL A 37 11.56 -14.01 -15.64
N ASP A 38 11.68 -12.68 -15.54
CA ASP A 38 12.41 -12.00 -14.47
C ASP A 38 11.74 -12.11 -13.09
N GLN A 39 10.48 -12.58 -13.05
CA GLN A 39 9.79 -12.91 -11.80
C GLN A 39 10.18 -14.30 -11.28
N ARG A 40 10.95 -15.09 -12.03
CA ARG A 40 11.55 -16.34 -11.56
C ARG A 40 12.90 -16.08 -10.94
N MET A 41 13.02 -16.38 -9.65
CA MET A 41 14.22 -16.11 -8.86
C MET A 41 14.73 -17.40 -8.22
N ARG A 42 16.06 -17.54 -8.15
CA ARG A 42 16.70 -18.69 -7.51
C ARG A 42 16.92 -18.39 -6.03
N MET A 43 16.47 -19.30 -5.19
CA MET A 43 16.55 -19.15 -3.75
C MET A 43 17.17 -20.37 -3.07
N ALA A 44 17.79 -20.14 -1.93
CA ALA A 44 18.22 -21.19 -1.02
C ALA A 44 17.65 -20.96 0.38
N ARG A 45 16.99 -22.01 0.90
CA ARG A 45 16.48 -22.01 2.26
C ARG A 45 17.64 -22.06 3.24
N LEU A 46 17.75 -21.03 4.06
CA LEU A 46 18.81 -20.92 5.05
C LEU A 46 18.54 -21.87 6.23
N ARG A 47 19.32 -22.94 6.33
CA ARG A 47 19.21 -23.94 7.42
C ARG A 47 20.21 -23.69 8.55
N GLN A 48 21.45 -23.36 8.19
CA GLN A 48 22.54 -23.16 9.13
C GLN A 48 23.50 -22.09 8.58
N VAL A 49 24.10 -21.31 9.47
CA VAL A 49 25.18 -20.38 9.16
C VAL A 49 26.42 -20.85 9.92
N MET A 50 27.57 -20.87 9.25
CA MET A 50 28.88 -21.16 9.85
C MET A 50 29.82 -20.02 9.47
N ALA A 51 30.57 -19.51 10.44
CA ALA A 51 31.63 -18.52 10.22
C ALA A 51 32.95 -19.16 10.62
N ASN A 52 33.92 -19.17 9.71
CA ASN A 52 35.25 -19.73 9.94
C ASN A 52 36.26 -18.61 9.69
N THR A 53 36.94 -18.18 10.75
CA THR A 53 38.02 -17.18 10.70
C THR A 53 39.32 -17.85 11.14
N HIS A 54 40.46 -17.44 10.58
CA HIS A 54 41.75 -17.89 11.08
C HIS A 54 41.94 -17.47 12.55
N ASP A 55 42.43 -18.36 13.41
CA ASP A 55 42.60 -18.09 14.85
C ASP A 55 43.33 -16.76 15.11
N ARG A 56 44.40 -16.48 14.36
CA ARG A 56 45.16 -15.22 14.43
C ARG A 56 44.27 -13.99 14.18
N ASP A 57 43.40 -14.06 13.19
CA ASP A 57 42.58 -12.94 12.72
C ASP A 57 41.25 -12.84 13.51
N SER A 58 40.94 -13.86 14.33
CA SER A 58 39.83 -13.85 15.29
C SER A 58 40.19 -13.21 16.64
N ARG A 59 41.49 -12.94 16.87
CA ARG A 59 41.96 -12.32 18.10
C ARG A 59 41.73 -10.82 18.02
N ILE A 60 41.07 -10.30 19.04
CA ILE A 60 40.79 -8.86 19.18
C ILE A 60 42.13 -8.13 19.34
N GLY A 61 42.50 -7.32 18.35
CA GLY A 61 43.60 -6.35 18.42
C GLY A 61 43.06 -4.95 18.76
N ASP A 62 43.94 -4.03 19.19
CA ASP A 62 43.58 -2.63 19.47
C ASP A 62 43.64 -1.75 18.19
N ASP A 63 43.78 -2.40 17.03
CA ASP A 63 44.23 -1.78 15.77
C ASP A 63 43.08 -1.48 14.78
N SER A 64 41.84 -1.87 15.10
CA SER A 64 40.66 -1.60 14.25
C SER A 64 39.39 -1.33 15.07
N GLU A 65 38.68 -0.24 14.75
CA GLU A 65 37.29 -0.05 15.14
C GLU A 65 36.44 -1.10 14.38
N ASP A 66 36.34 -2.32 14.90
CA ASP A 66 35.74 -3.53 14.28
C ASP A 66 34.20 -3.48 14.06
N ARG A 67 33.64 -2.33 13.71
CA ARG A 67 32.19 -2.17 13.53
C ARG A 67 31.84 -1.25 12.37
N GLU A 68 32.31 -1.56 11.17
CA GLU A 68 31.62 -1.06 9.98
C GLU A 68 30.33 -1.88 9.79
N PRO A 69 29.14 -1.29 9.99
CA PRO A 69 27.89 -2.02 9.84
C PRO A 69 27.64 -2.32 8.35
N VAL A 70 27.68 -3.60 7.99
CA VAL A 70 27.25 -4.06 6.67
C VAL A 70 25.72 -4.17 6.66
N PHE A 71 25.07 -3.43 5.76
CA PHE A 71 23.62 -3.45 5.60
C PHE A 71 23.19 -4.46 4.53
N TYR A 72 22.06 -5.12 4.74
CA TYR A 72 21.50 -6.10 3.79
C TYR A 72 20.11 -5.67 3.36
N THR A 73 19.79 -5.89 2.08
CA THR A 73 18.44 -5.69 1.56
C THR A 73 17.57 -6.87 1.95
N ARG A 74 16.69 -6.69 2.95
CA ARG A 74 15.78 -7.74 3.44
C ARG A 74 14.33 -7.33 3.21
N GLN A 75 13.48 -8.29 2.87
CA GLN A 75 12.04 -8.11 2.74
C GLN A 75 11.30 -9.29 3.35
N MET A 76 10.26 -9.01 4.12
CA MET A 76 9.33 -10.02 4.64
C MET A 76 8.07 -10.01 3.79
N LEU A 77 7.75 -11.14 3.17
CA LEU A 77 6.51 -11.36 2.46
C LEU A 77 5.58 -12.20 3.33
N ALA A 78 4.32 -11.77 3.43
CA ALA A 78 3.27 -12.52 4.12
C ALA A 78 2.24 -12.96 3.08
N ASP A 79 1.82 -14.22 3.12
CA ASP A 79 0.78 -14.77 2.24
C ASP A 79 -0.14 -15.69 3.04
N PHE A 80 -1.43 -15.63 2.76
CA PHE A 80 -2.46 -16.40 3.44
C PHE A 80 -3.66 -16.61 2.52
N GLU A 81 -4.37 -17.71 2.77
CA GLU A 81 -5.62 -18.00 2.08
C GLU A 81 -6.77 -17.16 2.66
N PRO A 82 -7.73 -16.69 1.86
CA PRO A 82 -8.92 -16.02 2.36
C PRO A 82 -9.68 -16.86 3.40
N GLN A 83 -9.67 -18.19 3.28
CA GLN A 83 -10.28 -19.12 4.24
C GLN A 83 -9.51 -19.27 5.56
N ALA A 84 -8.34 -18.62 5.69
CA ALA A 84 -7.61 -18.52 6.94
C ALA A 84 -8.10 -17.36 7.82
N ILE A 85 -8.89 -16.44 7.27
CA ILE A 85 -9.55 -15.37 8.03
C ILE A 85 -10.69 -16.00 8.85
N GLU A 86 -10.60 -15.90 10.18
CA GLU A 86 -11.65 -16.45 11.08
C GLU A 86 -12.61 -15.37 11.57
N ALA A 87 -12.12 -14.14 11.75
CA ALA A 87 -12.92 -13.01 12.22
C ALA A 87 -12.41 -11.71 11.63
N ALA A 88 -13.30 -10.83 11.21
CA ALA A 88 -12.96 -9.50 10.72
C ALA A 88 -14.01 -8.48 11.17
N TYR A 89 -13.54 -7.28 11.52
CA TYR A 89 -14.37 -6.19 12.00
C TYR A 89 -13.94 -4.89 11.34
N ARG A 90 -14.90 -4.01 11.06
CA ARG A 90 -14.64 -2.65 10.57
C ARG A 90 -15.49 -1.63 11.31
N ILE A 91 -15.08 -0.37 11.28
CA ILE A 91 -15.94 0.74 11.67
C ILE A 91 -17.05 0.89 10.63
N ALA A 92 -18.31 0.95 11.07
CA ALA A 92 -19.49 1.19 10.25
C ALA A 92 -19.63 2.68 9.88
N SER A 93 -18.54 3.27 9.37
CA SER A 93 -18.50 4.63 8.85
C SER A 93 -17.51 4.69 7.70
N ASP A 94 -17.93 5.26 6.58
CA ASP A 94 -17.04 5.46 5.44
C ASP A 94 -16.01 6.56 5.72
N SER A 95 -16.30 7.48 6.66
CA SER A 95 -15.43 8.62 6.97
C SER A 95 -14.07 8.22 7.57
N LEU A 96 -13.99 7.07 8.22
CA LEU A 96 -12.78 6.56 8.87
C LEU A 96 -12.59 5.08 8.49
N PRO A 97 -11.91 4.78 7.37
CA PRO A 97 -11.66 3.41 6.93
C PRO A 97 -10.65 2.74 7.86
N PHE A 98 -11.16 2.05 8.88
CA PHE A 98 -10.38 1.28 9.85
C PHE A 98 -11.07 -0.05 10.16
N GLY A 99 -10.26 -1.09 10.34
CA GLY A 99 -10.73 -2.41 10.68
C GLY A 99 -9.57 -3.35 10.96
N PHE A 100 -9.88 -4.52 11.49
CA PHE A 100 -8.89 -5.55 11.78
C PHE A 100 -9.49 -6.93 11.57
N GLU A 101 -8.63 -7.88 11.22
CA GLU A 101 -9.02 -9.28 11.03
C GLU A 101 -7.98 -10.24 11.60
N TYR A 102 -8.48 -11.34 12.18
CA TYR A 102 -7.69 -12.45 12.67
C TYR A 102 -7.48 -13.47 11.57
N ILE A 103 -6.22 -13.82 11.33
CA ILE A 103 -5.79 -14.80 10.34
C ILE A 103 -5.10 -15.94 11.09
N ARG A 104 -5.75 -17.11 11.13
CA ARG A 104 -5.28 -18.28 11.90
C ARG A 104 -3.96 -18.86 11.38
N LYS A 105 -3.64 -18.61 10.10
CA LYS A 105 -2.45 -19.15 9.44
C LYS A 105 -1.99 -18.25 8.32
N VAL A 106 -0.82 -17.65 8.50
CA VAL A 106 -0.08 -16.85 7.54
C VAL A 106 1.30 -17.48 7.33
N ALA A 107 1.73 -17.60 6.07
CA ALA A 107 3.09 -17.97 5.72
C ALA A 107 3.95 -16.70 5.64
N PHE A 108 4.98 -16.62 6.48
CA PHE A 108 5.96 -15.54 6.49
C PHE A 108 7.24 -16.00 5.81
N ARG A 109 7.65 -15.29 4.77
CA ARG A 109 8.89 -15.54 4.03
C ARG A 109 9.81 -14.34 4.16
N GLU A 110 10.84 -14.50 4.97
CA GLU A 110 11.89 -13.48 5.11
C GLU A 110 13.01 -13.76 4.12
N ILE A 111 13.22 -12.84 3.19
CA ILE A 111 14.17 -12.96 2.09
C ILE A 111 15.29 -11.96 2.29
N ASN A 112 16.53 -12.43 2.14
CA ASN A 112 17.74 -11.62 2.07
C ASN A 112 18.20 -11.59 0.60
N PHE A 113 18.18 -10.40 0.03
CA PHE A 113 18.54 -10.11 -1.37
C PHE A 113 20.00 -9.71 -1.54
N GLY A 114 20.85 -9.91 -0.53
CA GLY A 114 22.26 -9.56 -0.57
C GLY A 114 22.59 -8.27 0.16
N GLU A 115 23.88 -7.94 0.17
CA GLU A 115 24.41 -6.71 0.73
C GLU A 115 23.83 -5.48 0.01
N HIS A 116 23.64 -4.40 0.75
CA HIS A 116 23.17 -3.14 0.20
C HIS A 116 24.25 -2.57 -0.74
N GLY A 117 23.91 -2.32 -2.00
CA GLY A 117 24.85 -1.79 -2.97
C GLY A 117 24.16 -1.28 -4.23
N ASN A 118 24.84 -0.41 -4.96
CA ASN A 118 24.37 0.10 -6.25
C ASN A 118 24.51 -1.00 -7.31
N SER A 119 23.47 -1.83 -7.46
CA SER A 119 23.26 -2.58 -8.69
C SER A 119 22.26 -1.83 -9.56
N ASP A 120 22.62 -1.64 -10.84
CA ASP A 120 21.73 -1.06 -11.87
C ASP A 120 20.49 -1.93 -12.15
N GLN A 121 20.47 -3.17 -11.63
CA GLN A 121 19.34 -4.08 -11.78
C GLN A 121 18.43 -4.00 -10.55
N THR A 122 17.31 -3.31 -10.71
CA THR A 122 16.16 -3.39 -9.81
C THR A 122 15.29 -4.58 -10.17
N SER A 123 14.51 -5.06 -9.21
CA SER A 123 13.38 -5.93 -9.51
C SER A 123 12.14 -5.40 -8.81
N LEU A 124 10.97 -5.71 -9.33
CA LEU A 124 9.69 -5.35 -8.72
C LEU A 124 9.10 -6.59 -8.04
N ILE A 125 8.93 -6.54 -6.71
CA ILE A 125 8.26 -7.59 -5.92
C ILE A 125 7.33 -6.91 -4.91
N ALA A 126 6.08 -7.37 -4.84
CA ALA A 126 5.08 -6.88 -3.91
C ALA A 126 4.88 -5.34 -3.92
N GLY A 127 5.01 -4.71 -5.09
CA GLY A 127 4.89 -3.27 -5.29
C GLY A 127 6.15 -2.47 -4.97
N HIS A 128 7.26 -3.12 -4.61
CA HIS A 128 8.52 -2.46 -4.28
C HIS A 128 9.59 -2.76 -5.32
N GLU A 129 10.00 -1.71 -6.02
CA GLU A 129 11.14 -1.72 -6.92
C GLU A 129 12.43 -1.43 -6.14
N ILE A 130 13.25 -2.46 -5.94
CA ILE A 130 14.45 -2.40 -5.09
C ILE A 130 15.60 -3.11 -5.82
N SER A 131 16.82 -2.59 -5.63
CA SER A 131 18.06 -3.25 -6.06
C SER A 131 18.31 -4.55 -5.30
N ARG A 132 18.49 -5.66 -6.01
CA ARG A 132 18.59 -7.02 -5.43
C ARG A 132 19.81 -7.76 -5.97
N PRO A 133 21.03 -7.40 -5.51
CA PRO A 133 22.28 -7.94 -6.05
C PRO A 133 22.44 -9.46 -5.86
N GLY A 134 21.84 -10.01 -4.82
CA GLY A 134 21.91 -11.41 -4.45
C GLY A 134 23.26 -11.81 -3.87
N PHE A 135 23.38 -13.10 -3.53
CA PHE A 135 24.63 -13.69 -3.06
C PHE A 135 25.31 -14.46 -4.18
N ARG A 136 26.65 -14.43 -4.14
CA ARG A 136 27.51 -15.27 -4.97
C ARG A 136 28.11 -16.34 -4.07
N LEU A 137 27.80 -17.61 -4.34
CA LEU A 137 28.19 -18.72 -3.46
C LEU A 137 28.90 -19.82 -4.24
N CYS A 138 29.86 -20.50 -3.62
CA CYS A 138 30.38 -21.75 -4.17
C CYS A 138 29.28 -22.83 -4.20
N ARG A 139 29.03 -23.44 -5.36
CA ARG A 139 28.01 -24.49 -5.55
C ARG A 139 28.18 -25.73 -4.67
N SER A 140 29.40 -25.98 -4.18
CA SER A 140 29.71 -27.18 -3.40
C SER A 140 29.82 -26.96 -1.90
N CYS A 141 30.32 -25.82 -1.43
CA CYS A 141 30.50 -25.57 0.01
C CYS A 141 29.66 -24.42 0.55
N GLY A 142 29.01 -23.62 -0.30
CA GLY A 142 28.19 -22.49 0.12
C GLY A 142 28.99 -21.27 0.62
N MET A 143 30.33 -21.28 0.49
CA MET A 143 31.17 -20.13 0.85
C MET A 143 30.79 -18.92 0.00
N VAL A 144 30.55 -17.78 0.66
CA VAL A 144 30.23 -16.50 0.02
C VAL A 144 31.46 -15.98 -0.72
N GLN A 145 31.25 -15.38 -1.89
CA GLN A 145 32.30 -14.78 -2.70
C GLN A 145 32.24 -13.25 -2.59
N GLU A 146 33.37 -12.61 -2.27
CA GLU A 146 33.45 -11.16 -2.07
C GLU A 146 33.32 -10.37 -3.38
N SER A 147 34.00 -10.79 -4.45
CA SER A 147 33.97 -10.07 -5.73
C SER A 147 34.11 -10.98 -6.94
N ARG A 148 33.70 -10.50 -8.12
CA ARG A 148 33.79 -11.27 -9.38
C ARG A 148 35.22 -11.46 -9.87
N ASN A 149 36.14 -10.59 -9.43
CA ASN A 149 37.51 -10.52 -9.91
C ASN A 149 38.52 -11.11 -8.90
N ALA A 150 38.07 -11.53 -7.72
CA ALA A 150 38.91 -12.22 -6.73
C ALA A 150 38.98 -13.73 -7.00
N GLU A 151 40.01 -14.39 -6.45
CA GLU A 151 40.08 -15.85 -6.41
C GLU A 151 38.87 -16.44 -5.70
N GLN A 152 38.41 -17.61 -6.15
CA GLN A 152 37.23 -18.24 -5.55
C GLN A 152 37.53 -18.68 -4.13
N GLN A 153 36.69 -18.23 -3.20
CA GLN A 153 36.80 -18.59 -1.80
C GLN A 153 36.03 -19.88 -1.52
N HIS A 154 36.64 -20.77 -0.76
CA HIS A 154 36.06 -22.07 -0.43
C HIS A 154 36.30 -22.43 1.03
N ALA A 155 35.36 -23.20 1.60
CA ALA A 155 35.62 -23.87 2.87
C ALA A 155 36.82 -24.83 2.73
N PHE A 156 37.56 -25.03 3.83
CA PHE A 156 38.78 -25.84 3.83
C PHE A 156 38.58 -27.25 3.26
N SER A 157 37.42 -27.87 3.54
CA SER A 157 37.02 -29.20 3.10
C SER A 157 36.32 -29.25 1.73
N CYS A 158 36.26 -28.13 1.00
CA CYS A 158 35.56 -28.08 -0.28
C CYS A 158 36.32 -28.85 -1.37
N ARG A 159 35.62 -29.73 -2.08
CA ARG A 159 36.17 -30.47 -3.24
C ARG A 159 36.60 -29.58 -4.41
N LEU A 160 36.05 -28.36 -4.51
CA LEU A 160 36.34 -27.40 -5.58
C LEU A 160 37.47 -26.43 -5.21
N ARG A 161 38.10 -26.57 -4.03
CA ARG A 161 39.06 -25.59 -3.48
C ARG A 161 40.28 -25.32 -4.37
N GLN A 162 40.66 -26.26 -5.23
CA GLN A 162 41.79 -26.11 -6.17
C GLN A 162 41.35 -25.71 -7.58
N GLN A 163 40.05 -25.41 -7.78
CA GLN A 163 39.47 -25.10 -9.08
C GLN A 163 38.90 -23.68 -9.06
N ASN A 164 39.25 -22.88 -10.06
CA ASN A 164 38.77 -21.50 -10.23
C ASN A 164 37.84 -21.35 -11.46
N GLU A 165 37.16 -22.43 -11.85
CA GLU A 165 36.23 -22.41 -12.98
C GLU A 165 34.97 -21.58 -12.65
N PRO A 166 34.53 -20.65 -13.52
CA PRO A 166 33.36 -19.79 -13.24
C PRO A 166 32.10 -20.56 -12.88
N ASP A 167 31.91 -21.74 -13.48
CA ASP A 167 30.78 -22.62 -13.18
C ASP A 167 30.72 -22.95 -11.69
N ASN A 168 31.83 -23.10 -10.98
CA ASN A 168 31.83 -23.43 -9.55
C ASN A 168 31.07 -22.44 -8.66
N ILE A 169 30.75 -21.25 -9.18
CA ILE A 169 29.97 -20.23 -8.49
C ILE A 169 28.52 -20.23 -8.97
N ILE A 170 27.61 -20.05 -8.01
CA ILE A 170 26.22 -19.70 -8.25
C ILE A 170 26.11 -18.19 -8.06
N ASP A 171 25.80 -17.49 -9.14
CA ASP A 171 25.48 -16.07 -9.10
C ASP A 171 23.99 -15.83 -8.76
N CYS A 172 23.72 -14.67 -8.16
CA CYS A 172 22.39 -14.12 -7.89
C CYS A 172 21.45 -15.10 -7.18
N LEU A 173 21.91 -15.67 -6.07
CA LEU A 173 21.09 -16.52 -5.20
C LEU A 173 20.53 -15.68 -4.05
N TYR A 174 19.23 -15.77 -3.79
CA TYR A 174 18.63 -15.16 -2.60
C TYR A 174 18.51 -16.18 -1.46
N LEU A 175 18.72 -15.72 -0.23
CA LEU A 175 18.61 -16.57 0.95
C LEU A 175 17.26 -16.29 1.62
N TYR A 176 16.57 -17.33 2.09
CA TYR A 176 15.31 -17.12 2.79
C TYR A 176 15.09 -18.04 3.97
N ARG A 177 14.22 -17.58 4.87
CA ARG A 177 13.61 -18.37 5.94
C ARG A 177 12.11 -18.30 5.77
N GLU A 178 11.44 -19.38 6.17
CA GLU A 178 9.99 -19.45 6.11
C GLU A 178 9.46 -20.12 7.38
N PHE A 179 8.42 -19.53 7.93
CA PHE A 179 7.64 -20.06 9.05
C PHE A 179 6.16 -19.73 8.86
N SER A 180 5.28 -20.49 9.49
CA SER A 180 3.85 -20.17 9.54
C SER A 180 3.45 -19.78 10.95
N SER A 181 2.58 -18.78 11.08
CA SER A 181 2.07 -18.32 12.37
C SER A 181 0.69 -17.66 12.23
N GLU A 182 0.11 -17.26 13.34
CA GLU A 182 -1.10 -16.43 13.38
C GLU A 182 -0.78 -14.94 13.21
N ALA A 183 -1.75 -14.17 12.71
CA ALA A 183 -1.62 -12.73 12.57
C ALA A 183 -2.94 -11.99 12.74
N VAL A 184 -2.83 -10.71 13.10
CA VAL A 184 -3.88 -9.71 13.01
C VAL A 184 -3.49 -8.71 11.94
N ARG A 185 -4.32 -8.58 10.91
CA ARG A 185 -4.15 -7.58 9.85
C ARG A 185 -5.03 -6.38 10.18
N ILE A 186 -4.45 -5.20 10.31
CA ILE A 186 -5.12 -3.95 10.67
C ILE A 186 -5.10 -3.02 9.46
N LEU A 187 -6.28 -2.63 8.96
CA LEU A 187 -6.42 -1.65 7.88
C LEU A 187 -6.11 -0.26 8.43
N LEU A 188 -5.18 0.44 7.76
CA LEU A 188 -4.79 1.77 8.16
C LEU A 188 -5.65 2.83 7.46
N PRO A 189 -6.18 3.83 8.19
CA PRO A 189 -6.95 4.92 7.62
C PRO A 189 -5.95 5.90 7.01
N THR A 190 -5.50 5.60 5.79
CA THR A 190 -4.54 6.43 5.08
C THR A 190 -5.08 6.72 3.69
N ALA A 191 -5.84 7.80 3.60
CA ALA A 191 -5.89 8.60 2.38
C ALA A 191 -4.47 9.15 2.11
N ALA A 192 -4.12 9.24 0.83
CA ALA A 192 -2.81 9.63 0.32
C ALA A 192 -2.38 11.08 0.70
N ILE A 193 -1.95 11.30 1.95
CA ILE A 193 -1.53 12.62 2.47
C ILE A 193 -0.10 12.55 3.04
N GLU A 194 0.65 13.66 2.92
CA GLU A 194 1.88 13.95 3.66
C GLU A 194 1.75 13.54 5.15
N GLY A 195 2.78 12.88 5.70
CA GLY A 195 2.80 12.43 7.10
C GLY A 195 2.27 11.01 7.36
N ALA A 196 1.90 10.25 6.32
CA ALA A 196 1.50 8.83 6.46
C ALA A 196 2.54 7.97 7.20
N GLU A 197 3.83 8.19 6.93
CA GLU A 197 4.93 7.51 7.63
C GLU A 197 4.99 7.87 9.12
N ARG A 198 4.74 9.15 9.46
CA ARG A 198 4.65 9.62 10.85
C ARG A 198 3.49 8.94 11.58
N ASN A 199 2.30 8.96 10.99
CA ASN A 199 1.12 8.33 11.60
C ASN A 199 1.29 6.81 11.76
N LEU A 200 1.88 6.14 10.76
CA LEU A 200 2.15 4.70 10.81
C LEU A 200 3.15 4.36 11.91
N ASN A 201 4.30 5.04 11.96
CA ASN A 201 5.32 4.77 12.98
C ASN A 201 4.82 5.09 14.40
N SER A 202 4.04 6.17 14.53
CA SER A 202 3.32 6.53 15.76
C SER A 202 2.34 5.43 16.19
N LEU A 203 1.54 4.89 15.27
CA LEU A 203 0.59 3.81 15.57
C LEU A 203 1.31 2.52 15.97
N VAL A 204 2.38 2.12 15.27
CA VAL A 204 3.17 0.93 15.60
C VAL A 204 3.71 1.04 17.03
N ALA A 205 4.35 2.17 17.36
CA ALA A 205 4.91 2.39 18.69
C ALA A 205 3.81 2.40 19.77
N ALA A 206 2.67 3.03 19.50
CA ALA A 206 1.55 3.07 20.45
C ALA A 206 0.89 1.70 20.63
N LEU A 207 0.76 0.90 19.57
CA LEU A 207 0.23 -0.46 19.64
C LEU A 207 1.15 -1.38 20.44
N GLN A 208 2.48 -1.29 20.25
CA GLN A 208 3.46 -2.01 21.07
C GLN A 208 3.33 -1.64 22.56
N LEU A 209 3.20 -0.34 22.87
CA LEU A 209 2.96 0.14 24.22
C LEU A 209 1.68 -0.46 24.81
N GLY A 210 0.57 -0.42 24.06
CA GLY A 210 -0.72 -0.97 24.46
C GLY A 210 -0.63 -2.47 24.74
N LEU A 211 0.00 -3.24 23.86
CA LEU A 211 0.17 -4.69 24.00
C LEU A 211 0.94 -5.02 25.28
N ARG A 212 2.02 -4.30 25.56
CA ARG A 212 2.80 -4.47 26.80
C ARG A 212 1.96 -4.15 28.05
N LYS A 213 1.13 -3.10 27.99
CA LYS A 213 0.20 -2.74 29.08
C LYS A 213 -0.94 -3.75 29.25
N GLN A 214 -1.35 -4.42 28.18
CA GLN A 214 -2.41 -5.42 28.21
C GLN A 214 -1.92 -6.74 28.83
N PHE A 215 -0.77 -7.25 28.38
CA PHE A 215 -0.29 -8.57 28.77
C PHE A 215 0.66 -8.58 29.97
N GLY A 216 1.22 -7.43 30.37
CA GLY A 216 2.05 -7.29 31.57
C GLY A 216 3.39 -8.04 31.54
N GLY A 217 3.70 -8.78 30.46
CA GLY A 217 4.92 -9.57 30.26
C GLY A 217 5.71 -9.16 29.03
N GLN A 218 6.72 -9.98 28.67
CA GLN A 218 7.49 -9.81 27.44
C GLN A 218 6.65 -10.20 26.22
N VAL A 219 6.26 -9.20 25.43
CA VAL A 219 5.56 -9.34 24.15
C VAL A 219 6.53 -9.30 22.97
N ASP A 220 7.81 -9.57 23.20
CA ASP A 220 8.88 -9.47 22.19
C ASP A 220 8.70 -10.45 21.02
N HIS A 221 7.88 -11.49 21.22
CA HIS A 221 7.48 -12.43 20.18
C HIS A 221 6.41 -11.85 19.25
N LEU A 222 5.61 -10.88 19.70
CA LEU A 222 4.64 -10.17 18.88
C LEU A 222 5.34 -9.08 18.07
N ARG A 223 5.40 -9.28 16.76
CA ARG A 223 6.08 -8.39 15.82
C ARG A 223 5.09 -7.74 14.88
N MET A 224 5.50 -6.63 14.30
CA MET A 224 4.70 -5.90 13.33
C MET A 224 5.49 -5.71 12.05
N THR A 225 4.82 -5.88 10.91
CA THR A 225 5.37 -5.56 9.60
C THR A 225 4.31 -4.82 8.78
N ARG A 226 4.78 -3.99 7.84
CA ARG A 226 3.91 -3.37 6.86
C ARG A 226 3.44 -4.44 5.87
N TYR A 227 2.20 -4.35 5.43
CA TYR A 227 1.62 -5.25 4.45
C TYR A 227 0.73 -4.44 3.51
N ASP A 228 1.01 -4.47 2.22
CA ASP A 228 0.27 -3.70 1.24
C ASP A 228 -0.38 -4.62 0.20
N GLU A 229 -1.65 -4.37 -0.10
CA GLU A 229 -2.35 -5.03 -1.19
C GLU A 229 -2.63 -4.04 -2.31
N PRO A 230 -2.43 -4.42 -3.58
CA PRO A 230 -2.92 -3.61 -4.67
C PRO A 230 -4.44 -3.54 -4.64
N ILE A 231 -4.96 -2.36 -4.95
CA ILE A 231 -6.36 -2.21 -5.32
C ILE A 231 -6.45 -2.63 -6.79
N ALA A 232 -7.42 -3.49 -7.13
CA ALA A 232 -7.65 -3.92 -8.52
C ALA A 232 -7.76 -2.68 -9.41
N ASP A 233 -7.18 -2.77 -10.61
CA ASP A 233 -7.16 -1.73 -11.65
C ASP A 233 -6.47 -0.38 -11.29
N SER A 234 -6.10 -0.17 -10.02
CA SER A 234 -5.48 1.07 -9.50
C SER A 234 -3.98 0.98 -9.21
N ASP A 235 -3.24 2.07 -9.41
CA ASP A 235 -1.87 2.22 -8.88
C ASP A 235 -1.86 2.39 -7.35
N ASN A 236 -3.04 2.63 -6.73
CA ASN A 236 -3.18 2.72 -5.30
C ASN A 236 -3.08 1.35 -4.61
N ARG A 237 -2.61 1.40 -3.36
CA ARG A 237 -2.43 0.23 -2.51
C ARG A 237 -3.19 0.43 -1.21
N ARG A 238 -3.91 -0.60 -0.76
CA ARG A 238 -4.42 -0.65 0.60
C ARG A 238 -3.26 -0.96 1.53
N ARG A 239 -3.10 -0.14 2.56
CA ARG A 239 -2.03 -0.28 3.54
C ARG A 239 -2.56 -0.93 4.79
N TYR A 240 -1.87 -1.97 5.22
CA TYR A 240 -2.15 -2.68 6.44
C TYR A 240 -0.92 -2.73 7.34
N LEU A 241 -1.19 -2.84 8.63
CA LEU A 241 -0.22 -3.28 9.61
C LEU A 241 -0.52 -4.74 9.96
N LEU A 242 0.46 -5.61 9.79
CA LEU A 242 0.34 -7.01 10.15
C LEU A 242 1.05 -7.24 11.48
N LEU A 243 0.28 -7.43 12.54
CA LEU A 243 0.74 -7.87 13.86
C LEU A 243 0.77 -9.41 13.85
N TYR A 244 1.91 -10.03 14.09
CA TYR A 244 2.07 -11.48 14.02
C TYR A 244 2.93 -12.01 15.15
N ASP A 245 2.74 -13.30 15.45
CA ASP A 245 3.59 -14.00 16.40
C ASP A 245 4.81 -14.61 15.68
N SER A 246 6.01 -14.25 16.12
CA SER A 246 7.26 -14.78 15.57
C SER A 246 7.58 -16.21 16.02
N VAL A 247 6.86 -16.76 17.00
CA VAL A 247 6.93 -18.19 17.35
C VAL A 247 6.20 -19.00 16.27
N PRO A 248 6.89 -19.96 15.60
CA PRO A 248 6.24 -20.82 14.61
C PRO A 248 5.04 -21.57 15.18
N GLY A 249 3.91 -21.52 14.49
CA GLY A 249 2.62 -22.09 14.92
C GLY A 249 1.76 -21.14 15.75
N GLY A 250 2.31 -20.03 16.25
CA GLY A 250 1.64 -19.07 17.12
C GLY A 250 1.54 -19.53 18.58
N THR A 251 1.55 -18.57 19.50
CA THR A 251 1.34 -18.81 20.94
C THR A 251 -0.14 -18.82 21.34
N GLY A 252 -1.03 -18.32 20.48
CA GLY A 252 -2.46 -18.15 20.75
C GLY A 252 -2.81 -16.78 21.34
N TYR A 253 -1.83 -15.90 21.59
CA TYR A 253 -2.06 -14.54 22.11
C TYR A 253 -2.96 -13.72 21.18
N LEU A 254 -2.75 -13.81 19.87
CA LEU A 254 -3.53 -13.04 18.90
C LEU A 254 -4.95 -13.59 18.77
N ARG A 255 -5.10 -14.91 18.83
CA ARG A 255 -6.41 -15.56 18.92
C ARG A 255 -7.20 -15.11 20.13
N GLU A 256 -6.57 -15.02 21.29
CA GLU A 256 -7.21 -14.54 22.52
C GLU A 256 -7.59 -13.06 22.39
N LEU A 257 -6.69 -12.25 21.84
CA LEU A 257 -6.89 -10.81 21.64
C LEU A 257 -8.07 -10.50 20.71
N LEU A 258 -8.34 -11.34 19.71
CA LEU A 258 -9.43 -11.14 18.74
C LEU A 258 -10.65 -12.03 18.96
N ARG A 259 -10.71 -12.74 20.09
CA ARG A 259 -11.95 -13.43 20.50
C ARG A 259 -13.11 -12.46 20.72
N ASP A 260 -12.81 -11.24 21.14
CA ASP A 260 -13.73 -10.11 21.22
C ASP A 260 -13.04 -8.87 20.64
N HIS A 261 -13.63 -8.25 19.62
CA HIS A 261 -13.15 -7.00 19.01
C HIS A 261 -12.86 -5.90 20.05
N ARG A 262 -13.57 -5.90 21.19
CA ARG A 262 -13.35 -4.97 22.29
C ARG A 262 -12.00 -5.13 22.97
N ALA A 263 -11.38 -6.31 22.92
CA ALA A 263 -10.08 -6.53 23.55
C ALA A 263 -8.95 -5.80 22.82
N LEU A 264 -8.95 -5.78 21.48
CA LEU A 264 -8.02 -4.95 20.71
C LEU A 264 -8.29 -3.45 20.94
N LEU A 265 -9.55 -3.03 21.00
CA LEU A 265 -9.88 -1.65 21.37
C LEU A 265 -9.40 -1.28 22.78
N GLY A 266 -9.45 -2.23 23.72
CA GLY A 266 -8.87 -2.07 25.06
C GLY A 266 -7.35 -1.90 25.03
N VAL A 267 -6.65 -2.57 24.11
CA VAL A 267 -5.21 -2.34 23.87
C VAL A 267 -4.95 -0.91 23.39
N LEU A 268 -5.74 -0.44 22.41
CA LEU A 268 -5.63 0.92 21.88
C LEU A 268 -5.96 1.98 22.94
N GLN A 269 -7.00 1.76 23.76
CA GLN A 269 -7.36 2.62 24.89
C GLN A 269 -6.22 2.71 25.92
N LYS A 270 -5.63 1.57 26.32
CA LYS A 270 -4.49 1.56 27.26
C LYS A 270 -3.29 2.34 26.73
N ALA A 271 -3.04 2.28 25.42
CA ALA A 271 -2.01 3.09 24.77
C ALA A 271 -2.38 4.58 24.85
N LEU A 272 -3.61 4.94 24.46
CA LEU A 272 -4.11 6.32 24.50
C LEU A 272 -4.02 6.93 25.90
N ASP A 273 -4.47 6.20 26.93
CA ASP A 273 -4.42 6.62 28.32
C ASP A 273 -2.97 6.87 28.77
N THR A 274 -2.06 5.97 28.39
CA THR A 274 -0.64 6.12 28.75
C THR A 274 0.01 7.32 28.06
N LEU A 275 -0.33 7.59 26.79
CA LEU A 275 0.22 8.72 26.04
C LEU A 275 -0.29 10.06 26.57
N THR A 276 -1.59 10.16 26.85
CA THR A 276 -2.26 11.39 27.31
C THR A 276 -1.92 11.76 28.75
N THR A 277 -1.72 10.77 29.62
CA THR A 277 -1.35 10.97 31.03
C THR A 277 0.16 11.04 31.28
N CYS A 278 0.99 10.81 30.25
CA CYS A 278 2.44 10.84 30.41
C CYS A 278 2.92 12.24 30.82
N PRO A 279 3.85 12.36 31.80
CA PRO A 279 4.41 13.66 32.21
C PRO A 279 5.00 14.48 31.06
N CYS A 280 5.50 13.83 30.00
CA CYS A 280 6.01 14.53 28.82
C CYS A 280 4.95 15.30 28.03
N ASN A 281 3.67 15.00 28.23
CA ASN A 281 2.54 15.71 27.59
C ASN A 281 2.26 17.07 28.23
N PHE A 282 2.70 17.27 29.49
CA PHE A 282 2.46 18.49 30.24
C PHE A 282 3.68 19.41 30.32
N THR A 283 4.72 19.14 29.54
CA THR A 283 5.92 19.99 29.52
C THR A 283 5.72 21.23 28.67
N THR A 284 6.37 22.33 29.04
CA THR A 284 6.32 23.61 28.31
C THR A 284 7.14 23.64 27.02
N ASP A 285 7.92 22.59 26.75
CA ASP A 285 8.72 22.45 25.52
C ASP A 285 7.84 21.95 24.36
N PRO A 286 7.54 22.79 23.35
CA PRO A 286 6.71 22.42 22.21
C PRO A 286 7.37 21.37 21.30
N ALA A 287 8.70 21.19 21.38
CA ALA A 287 9.41 20.18 20.59
C ALA A 287 9.28 18.77 21.18
N LYS A 288 8.74 18.63 22.40
CA LYS A 288 8.67 17.35 23.11
C LYS A 288 7.43 16.54 22.72
N ASP A 289 7.56 15.81 21.62
CA ASP A 289 6.50 14.97 21.03
C ASP A 289 6.65 13.46 21.39
N GLY A 290 7.09 13.18 22.62
CA GLY A 290 7.28 11.82 23.13
C GLY A 290 8.47 11.66 24.08
N CYS A 291 8.55 10.53 24.76
CA CYS A 291 9.70 10.14 25.59
C CYS A 291 9.85 8.61 25.67
N TYR A 292 10.95 8.12 26.24
CA TYR A 292 11.19 6.67 26.42
C TYR A 292 10.23 5.98 27.40
N GLN A 293 9.53 6.73 28.26
CA GLN A 293 8.55 6.14 29.17
C GLN A 293 7.22 5.82 28.47
N CYS A 294 6.89 6.56 27.41
CA CYS A 294 5.64 6.38 26.67
C CYS A 294 5.86 5.77 25.29
N LEU A 295 6.62 6.42 24.40
CA LEU A 295 6.62 6.09 22.97
C LEU A 295 7.99 5.62 22.45
N TYR A 296 9.09 6.29 22.83
CA TYR A 296 10.40 6.07 22.20
C TYR A 296 11.06 4.74 22.56
N ALA A 297 10.61 4.04 23.62
CA ALA A 297 11.07 2.68 23.91
C ALA A 297 10.55 1.66 22.88
N TYR A 298 9.51 2.00 22.13
CA TYR A 298 8.81 1.16 21.17
C TYR A 298 9.07 1.60 19.73
N ARG A 299 10.09 2.44 19.51
CA ARG A 299 10.50 2.87 18.18
C ARG A 299 11.32 1.77 17.51
N ASN A 300 11.03 1.47 16.24
CA ASN A 300 11.94 0.67 15.43
C ASN A 300 13.21 1.48 15.13
N SER A 301 14.38 0.83 15.23
CA SER A 301 15.69 1.49 15.10
C SER A 301 16.01 2.00 13.68
N TYR A 302 15.27 1.56 12.66
CA TYR A 302 15.53 1.95 11.27
C TYR A 302 14.74 3.19 10.81
N ASP A 303 13.59 3.51 11.42
CA ASP A 303 12.66 4.58 10.99
C ASP A 303 12.60 5.75 12.01
N MET A 304 13.77 6.22 12.46
CA MET A 304 13.93 7.01 13.69
C MET A 304 13.33 8.44 13.68
N ALA A 305 13.06 9.06 12.54
CA ALA A 305 12.78 10.50 12.48
C ALA A 305 11.28 10.89 12.54
N ALA A 306 10.36 9.93 12.40
CA ALA A 306 8.95 10.26 12.13
C ALA A 306 7.98 9.94 13.28
N THR A 307 8.40 9.33 14.39
CA THR A 307 7.49 8.91 15.47
C THR A 307 7.05 10.08 16.36
N SER A 308 5.75 10.21 16.57
CA SER A 308 5.10 11.32 17.30
C SER A 308 4.02 10.83 18.27
N ARG A 309 4.05 11.35 19.51
CA ARG A 309 2.99 11.12 20.51
C ARG A 309 1.69 11.76 20.06
N ASP A 310 1.72 13.01 19.61
CA ASP A 310 0.50 13.75 19.30
C ASP A 310 -0.22 13.15 18.08
N ALA A 311 0.53 12.65 17.09
CA ALA A 311 -0.04 11.88 15.98
C ALA A 311 -0.69 10.57 16.44
N ALA A 312 -0.02 9.84 17.35
CA ALA A 312 -0.58 8.62 17.92
C ALA A 312 -1.86 8.92 18.71
N VAL A 313 -1.86 9.95 19.55
CA VAL A 313 -3.03 10.36 20.34
C VAL A 313 -4.20 10.75 19.46
N ALA A 314 -3.97 11.54 18.41
CA ALA A 314 -5.02 11.94 17.46
C ALA A 314 -5.67 10.72 16.80
N LEU A 315 -4.85 9.85 16.19
CA LEU A 315 -5.33 8.66 15.50
C LEU A 315 -6.02 7.67 16.44
N LEU A 316 -5.44 7.39 17.61
CA LEU A 316 -6.04 6.50 18.60
C LEU A 316 -7.35 7.05 19.14
N SER A 317 -7.45 8.35 19.39
CA SER A 317 -8.70 8.98 19.86
C SER A 317 -9.82 8.83 18.83
N GLU A 318 -9.52 9.02 17.54
CA GLU A 318 -10.49 8.84 16.47
C GLU A 318 -11.00 7.39 16.39
N ILE A 319 -10.11 6.41 16.47
CA ILE A 319 -10.47 4.98 16.41
C ILE A 319 -11.26 4.56 17.65
N VAL A 320 -10.78 4.93 18.84
CA VAL A 320 -11.40 4.56 20.13
C VAL A 320 -12.78 5.19 20.29
N ALA A 321 -12.98 6.42 19.79
CA ALA A 321 -14.31 7.05 19.80
C ALA A 321 -15.37 6.27 19.00
N GLN A 322 -14.95 5.40 18.08
CA GLN A 322 -15.81 4.56 17.26
C GLN A 322 -16.00 3.14 17.84
N ALA A 323 -15.61 2.89 19.09
CA ALA A 323 -15.61 1.55 19.69
C ALA A 323 -16.97 0.82 19.61
N ASP A 324 -18.09 1.52 19.73
CA ASP A 324 -19.44 0.94 19.66
C ASP A 324 -20.01 0.85 18.22
N HIS A 325 -19.25 1.31 17.22
CA HIS A 325 -19.65 1.33 15.81
C HIS A 325 -18.95 0.27 14.97
N PHE A 326 -18.33 -0.74 15.60
CA PHE A 326 -17.73 -1.85 14.85
C PHE A 326 -18.79 -2.87 14.42
N GLU A 327 -18.70 -3.30 13.16
CA GLU A 327 -19.52 -4.36 12.59
C GLU A 327 -18.66 -5.52 12.05
N PRO A 328 -19.16 -6.76 12.11
CA PRO A 328 -18.48 -7.90 11.52
C PRO A 328 -18.54 -7.85 10.00
N VAL A 329 -17.44 -8.22 9.34
CA VAL A 329 -17.32 -8.34 7.89
C VAL A 329 -16.65 -9.65 7.50
N SER A 330 -16.71 -10.03 6.22
CA SER A 330 -16.03 -11.24 5.71
C SER A 330 -14.52 -11.07 5.57
N GLY A 331 -14.04 -9.83 5.45
CA GLY A 331 -12.62 -9.49 5.35
C GLY A 331 -12.41 -8.02 5.03
N LEU A 332 -11.18 -7.53 5.21
CA LEU A 332 -10.84 -6.13 5.00
C LEU A 332 -10.48 -5.80 3.54
N SER A 333 -10.26 -6.80 2.69
CA SER A 333 -9.87 -6.62 1.28
C SER A 333 -11.00 -6.11 0.38
N THR A 334 -12.20 -5.87 0.91
CA THR A 334 -13.32 -5.25 0.16
C THR A 334 -13.63 -3.83 0.62
N ILE A 335 -13.01 -3.35 1.69
CA ILE A 335 -13.30 -2.03 2.26
C ILE A 335 -12.78 -0.93 1.31
N ASN A 336 -13.62 0.06 1.02
CA ASN A 336 -13.19 1.26 0.30
C ASN A 336 -12.39 2.17 1.25
N VAL A 337 -11.15 2.50 0.87
CA VAL A 337 -10.22 3.28 1.70
C VAL A 337 -10.34 4.78 1.42
N ASN A 338 -11.15 5.19 0.44
CA ASN A 338 -11.39 6.59 0.15
C ASN A 338 -12.90 6.92 0.19
N PRO A 339 -13.42 7.50 1.29
CA PRO A 339 -14.84 7.86 1.39
C PRO A 339 -15.34 8.87 0.35
N ILE A 340 -14.43 9.66 -0.25
CA ILE A 340 -14.79 10.68 -1.22
C ILE A 340 -15.00 10.08 -2.61
N ILE A 341 -14.38 8.93 -2.85
CA ILE A 341 -14.21 8.38 -4.18
C ILE A 341 -14.86 7.00 -4.22
N GLU A 342 -15.99 6.92 -4.91
CA GLU A 342 -16.81 5.70 -4.99
C GLU A 342 -16.28 4.74 -6.06
N SER A 343 -15.57 5.26 -7.06
CA SER A 343 -14.98 4.47 -8.14
C SER A 343 -13.51 4.80 -8.41
N GLU A 344 -12.78 3.87 -9.02
CA GLU A 344 -11.38 4.13 -9.36
C GLU A 344 -11.21 5.20 -10.44
N LEU A 345 -12.16 5.29 -11.37
CA LEU A 345 -12.14 6.30 -12.42
C LEU A 345 -12.19 7.72 -11.84
N GLU A 346 -12.97 7.91 -10.78
CA GLU A 346 -12.98 9.15 -9.98
C GLU A 346 -11.62 9.44 -9.31
N ALA A 347 -10.96 8.41 -8.76
CA ALA A 347 -9.63 8.57 -8.15
C ALA A 347 -8.58 9.03 -9.17
N ARG A 348 -8.58 8.37 -10.33
CA ARG A 348 -7.68 8.70 -11.43
C ARG A 348 -7.96 10.09 -12.00
N PHE A 349 -9.21 10.54 -12.03
CA PHE A 349 -9.57 11.89 -12.46
C PHE A 349 -8.96 12.96 -11.55
N ILE A 350 -9.07 12.81 -10.23
CA ILE A 350 -8.45 13.75 -9.27
C ILE A 350 -6.93 13.76 -9.38
N GLU A 351 -6.31 12.59 -9.58
CA GLU A 351 -4.86 12.49 -9.79
C GLU A 351 -4.43 13.08 -11.14
N ALA A 352 -5.23 12.92 -12.20
CA ALA A 352 -4.99 13.54 -13.49
C ALA A 352 -5.03 15.06 -13.38
N ILE A 353 -5.98 15.64 -12.64
CA ILE A 353 -6.01 17.08 -12.33
C ILE A 353 -4.75 17.50 -11.58
N ARG A 354 -4.32 16.72 -10.57
CA ARG A 354 -3.13 17.04 -9.76
C ARG A 354 -1.85 17.10 -10.60
N ARG A 355 -1.74 16.23 -11.61
CA ARG A 355 -0.59 16.19 -12.52
C ARG A 355 -0.73 17.15 -13.71
N CYS A 356 -1.92 17.72 -13.90
CA CYS A 356 -2.22 18.56 -15.04
C CYS A 356 -1.41 19.85 -15.05
N ALA A 357 -0.53 20.02 -16.03
CA ALA A 357 0.05 21.31 -16.37
C ALA A 357 -0.91 22.06 -17.30
N LEU A 358 -1.79 22.89 -16.73
CA LEU A 358 -2.72 23.71 -17.51
C LEU A 358 -1.99 24.91 -18.13
N ASN A 359 -1.44 24.75 -19.34
CA ASN A 359 -0.81 25.84 -20.12
C ASN A 359 0.25 26.64 -19.34
N GLY A 360 1.02 25.97 -18.46
CA GLY A 360 2.05 26.61 -17.61
C GLY A 360 1.53 27.23 -16.31
N LEU A 361 0.26 27.06 -15.98
CA LEU A 361 -0.29 27.44 -14.67
C LEU A 361 0.09 26.40 -13.61
N ASP A 362 0.49 26.90 -12.44
CA ASP A 362 0.66 26.09 -11.24
C ASP A 362 -0.71 25.57 -10.77
N VAL A 363 -0.87 24.25 -10.78
CA VAL A 363 -2.10 23.56 -10.37
C VAL A 363 -1.88 22.90 -9.01
N GLN A 364 -2.69 23.27 -8.05
CA GLN A 364 -2.65 22.71 -6.69
C GLN A 364 -4.04 22.26 -6.27
N ILE A 365 -4.15 21.01 -5.83
CA ILE A 365 -5.39 20.45 -5.32
C ILE A 365 -5.20 20.02 -3.86
N GLN A 366 -6.11 20.46 -3.00
CA GLN A 366 -6.10 20.15 -1.57
C GLN A 366 -7.47 19.63 -1.15
N GLN A 367 -7.48 18.61 -0.30
CA GLN A 367 -8.74 18.12 0.28
C GLN A 367 -9.24 19.11 1.34
N LYS A 368 -10.52 19.49 1.27
CA LYS A 368 -11.18 20.41 2.20
C LYS A 368 -12.64 20.01 2.43
N VAL A 369 -13.26 20.57 3.45
CA VAL A 369 -14.71 20.44 3.65
C VAL A 369 -15.43 21.43 2.73
N ILE A 370 -16.26 20.92 1.82
CA ILE A 370 -17.08 21.69 0.88
C ILE A 370 -18.55 21.38 1.18
N ALA A 371 -19.35 22.42 1.43
CA ALA A 371 -20.78 22.28 1.75
C ALA A 371 -21.10 21.25 2.86
N GLY A 372 -20.22 21.14 3.87
CA GLY A 372 -20.42 20.24 5.01
C GLY A 372 -20.02 18.78 4.78
N LYS A 373 -19.48 18.43 3.60
CA LYS A 373 -18.92 17.10 3.31
C LYS A 373 -17.48 17.17 2.78
N PRO A 374 -16.70 16.09 2.82
CA PRO A 374 -15.37 16.07 2.25
C PRO A 374 -15.38 16.31 0.73
N GLY A 375 -14.47 17.14 0.23
CA GLY A 375 -14.32 17.48 -1.20
C GLY A 375 -12.93 18.04 -1.49
N TYR A 376 -12.75 18.72 -2.63
CA TYR A 376 -11.45 19.28 -3.02
C TYR A 376 -11.52 20.77 -3.33
N PHE A 377 -10.44 21.46 -3.01
CA PHE A 377 -10.17 22.83 -3.40
C PHE A 377 -9.05 22.83 -4.44
N LEU A 378 -9.32 23.40 -5.61
CA LEU A 378 -8.42 23.44 -6.75
C LEU A 378 -7.98 24.89 -7.00
N ARG A 379 -6.68 25.14 -6.99
CA ARG A 379 -6.07 26.39 -7.43
C ARG A 379 -5.39 26.16 -8.77
N ALA A 380 -5.71 26.99 -9.77
CA ALA A 380 -5.04 27.01 -11.06
C ALA A 380 -4.62 28.46 -11.35
N GLY A 381 -3.34 28.78 -11.07
CA GLY A 381 -2.87 30.16 -11.10
C GLY A 381 -3.62 31.07 -10.11
N GLU A 382 -4.34 32.06 -10.63
CA GLU A 382 -5.17 33.01 -9.86
C GLU A 382 -6.64 32.58 -9.70
N HIS A 383 -7.02 31.44 -10.30
CA HIS A 383 -8.37 30.91 -10.25
C HIS A 383 -8.50 29.85 -9.15
N TYR A 384 -9.67 29.85 -8.50
CA TYR A 384 -9.96 29.01 -7.35
C TYR A 384 -11.31 28.32 -7.55
N TYR A 385 -11.32 27.01 -7.38
CA TYR A 385 -12.47 26.16 -7.61
C TYR A 385 -12.71 25.23 -6.43
N GLU A 386 -13.98 24.92 -6.20
CA GLU A 386 -14.43 23.85 -5.31
C GLU A 386 -14.90 22.68 -6.17
N ILE A 387 -14.43 21.48 -5.85
CA ILE A 387 -14.86 20.23 -6.44
C ILE A 387 -15.66 19.51 -5.36
N GLU A 388 -16.98 19.46 -5.57
CA GLU A 388 -17.92 18.81 -4.66
C GLU A 388 -18.28 17.41 -5.20
N PRO A 389 -17.94 16.34 -4.48
CA PRO A 389 -18.29 14.98 -4.87
C PRO A 389 -19.78 14.70 -4.66
N GLN A 390 -20.39 13.86 -5.49
CA GLN A 390 -21.73 13.28 -5.29
C GLN A 390 -22.80 14.32 -4.89
N LEU A 391 -23.04 15.30 -5.77
CA LEU A 391 -24.06 16.34 -5.53
C LEU A 391 -25.37 15.97 -6.24
N ASN A 392 -26.44 15.77 -5.47
CA ASN A 392 -27.77 15.62 -6.04
C ASN A 392 -28.24 16.94 -6.67
N ILE A 393 -28.44 16.94 -7.98
CA ILE A 393 -28.96 18.06 -8.76
C ILE A 393 -30.36 17.67 -9.26
N GLY A 394 -31.36 18.50 -8.98
CA GLY A 394 -32.74 18.27 -9.41
C GLY A 394 -33.50 19.57 -9.62
N SER A 395 -34.82 19.52 -9.44
CA SER A 395 -35.71 20.63 -9.79
C SER A 395 -35.44 21.90 -8.97
N SER A 396 -34.94 21.77 -7.73
CA SER A 396 -34.53 22.91 -6.90
C SER A 396 -33.30 23.64 -7.44
N GLN A 397 -32.52 23.01 -8.33
CA GLN A 397 -31.40 23.61 -9.07
C GLN A 397 -31.76 23.93 -10.53
N GLY A 398 -33.04 23.91 -10.90
CA GLY A 398 -33.51 24.21 -12.26
C GLY A 398 -33.33 23.06 -13.25
N VAL A 399 -33.10 21.84 -12.79
CA VAL A 399 -32.91 20.66 -13.63
C VAL A 399 -34.13 19.75 -13.57
N HIS A 400 -34.73 19.49 -14.73
CA HIS A 400 -36.00 18.75 -14.82
C HIS A 400 -35.88 17.24 -14.53
N PHE A 401 -34.72 16.64 -14.79
CA PHE A 401 -34.46 15.24 -14.51
C PHE A 401 -33.31 15.14 -13.50
N ALA A 402 -33.57 14.57 -12.33
CA ALA A 402 -32.59 14.54 -11.25
C ALA A 402 -31.40 13.63 -11.59
N SER A 403 -30.20 14.08 -11.22
CA SER A 403 -28.95 13.36 -11.43
C SER A 403 -28.00 13.62 -10.28
N CYS A 404 -27.11 12.67 -10.01
CA CYS A 404 -25.98 12.84 -9.10
C CYS A 404 -24.70 12.70 -9.93
N PRO A 405 -24.05 13.81 -10.35
CA PRO A 405 -22.73 13.76 -10.96
C PRO A 405 -21.70 13.35 -9.91
N ASP A 406 -20.66 12.64 -10.34
CA ASP A 406 -19.58 12.20 -9.47
C ASP A 406 -18.82 13.40 -8.89
N PHE A 407 -18.63 14.45 -9.69
CA PHE A 407 -18.09 15.73 -9.23
C PHE A 407 -18.86 16.92 -9.80
N VAL A 408 -18.96 17.99 -9.01
CA VAL A 408 -19.37 19.30 -9.48
C VAL A 408 -18.27 20.31 -9.20
N ILE A 409 -17.74 20.92 -10.26
CA ILE A 409 -16.70 21.95 -10.20
C ILE A 409 -17.36 23.32 -10.30
N ARG A 410 -17.10 24.19 -9.31
CA ARG A 410 -17.62 25.56 -9.26
C ARG A 410 -16.54 26.54 -8.83
N SER A 411 -16.63 27.81 -9.25
CA SER A 411 -15.71 28.83 -8.74
C SER A 411 -15.96 29.07 -7.25
N SER A 412 -14.88 29.18 -6.48
CA SER A 412 -14.92 29.58 -5.06
C SER A 412 -15.22 31.08 -4.89
N ARG A 413 -15.11 31.87 -5.97
CA ARG A 413 -15.35 33.32 -5.96
C ARG A 413 -16.69 33.63 -6.61
N VAL A 414 -17.63 34.14 -5.83
CA VAL A 414 -19.00 34.49 -6.26
C VAL A 414 -19.03 35.52 -7.41
N ARG A 415 -17.95 36.30 -7.59
CA ARG A 415 -17.84 37.31 -8.66
C ARG A 415 -17.34 36.76 -9.99
N ASP A 416 -16.82 35.55 -10.03
CA ASP A 416 -16.38 34.94 -11.28
C ASP A 416 -17.62 34.45 -12.02
N ALA A 417 -17.82 34.93 -13.25
CA ALA A 417 -18.85 34.41 -14.15
C ALA A 417 -18.42 33.02 -14.66
N PHE A 418 -18.38 32.03 -13.77
CA PHE A 418 -18.02 30.66 -14.07
C PHE A 418 -19.25 29.76 -13.99
N LYS A 419 -19.64 29.21 -15.13
CA LYS A 419 -20.73 28.23 -15.22
C LYS A 419 -20.25 26.89 -14.65
N PRO A 420 -20.88 26.34 -13.59
CA PRO A 420 -20.44 25.11 -12.95
C PRO A 420 -20.38 23.92 -13.93
N ILE A 421 -19.49 22.98 -13.66
CA ILE A 421 -19.30 21.77 -14.48
C ILE A 421 -19.75 20.56 -13.69
N ALA A 422 -20.77 19.85 -14.18
CA ALA A 422 -21.18 18.54 -13.70
C ALA A 422 -20.38 17.47 -14.46
N VAL A 423 -19.60 16.67 -13.73
CA VAL A 423 -18.68 15.67 -14.28
C VAL A 423 -19.19 14.28 -13.93
N PHE A 424 -19.28 13.42 -14.95
CA PHE A 424 -19.64 12.01 -14.86
C PHE A 424 -18.46 11.13 -15.28
N MET A 425 -18.15 10.13 -14.48
CA MET A 425 -17.10 9.13 -14.65
C MET A 425 -17.71 7.85 -15.22
N ASP A 426 -17.82 7.80 -16.55
CA ASP A 426 -18.60 6.79 -17.26
C ASP A 426 -17.81 5.49 -17.44
N GLY A 427 -17.73 4.69 -16.38
CA GLY A 427 -17.20 3.33 -16.43
C GLY A 427 -18.10 2.37 -17.21
N TYR A 428 -17.59 1.73 -18.27
CA TYR A 428 -18.37 0.86 -19.16
C TYR A 428 -19.18 -0.22 -18.41
N GLN A 429 -18.55 -0.89 -17.44
CA GLN A 429 -19.18 -1.96 -16.65
C GLN A 429 -20.49 -1.51 -15.98
N PHE A 430 -20.55 -0.26 -15.53
CA PHE A 430 -21.68 0.28 -14.76
C PHE A 430 -22.73 0.96 -15.63
N HIS A 431 -22.32 1.57 -16.75
CA HIS A 431 -23.20 2.42 -17.56
C HIS A 431 -23.78 1.74 -18.82
N GLN A 432 -23.20 0.63 -19.29
CA GLN A 432 -23.60 -0.01 -20.55
C GLN A 432 -25.10 -0.40 -20.63
N LEU A 433 -25.74 -0.71 -19.50
CA LEU A 433 -27.16 -1.13 -19.45
C LEU A 433 -28.14 0.03 -19.18
N LYS A 434 -27.64 1.22 -18.85
CA LYS A 434 -28.46 2.38 -18.44
C LYS A 434 -28.28 3.61 -19.32
N VAL A 435 -27.72 3.42 -20.52
CA VAL A 435 -27.36 4.50 -21.46
C VAL A 435 -28.51 5.48 -21.68
N THR A 436 -29.73 4.99 -21.90
CA THR A 436 -30.91 5.86 -22.12
C THR A 436 -31.21 6.76 -20.93
N GLU A 437 -31.19 6.20 -19.71
CA GLU A 437 -31.46 6.95 -18.48
C GLU A 437 -30.37 7.98 -18.22
N ASP A 438 -29.11 7.59 -18.42
CA ASP A 438 -27.98 8.47 -18.19
C ASP A 438 -27.90 9.60 -19.23
N SER A 439 -28.22 9.31 -20.51
CA SER A 439 -28.35 10.34 -21.54
C SER A 439 -29.45 11.35 -21.20
N ALA A 440 -30.59 10.91 -20.65
CA ALA A 440 -31.67 11.81 -20.24
C ALA A 440 -31.26 12.74 -19.08
N LYS A 441 -30.57 12.19 -18.06
CA LYS A 441 -29.98 12.95 -16.95
C LYS A 441 -29.03 14.04 -17.44
N ARG A 442 -28.08 13.67 -18.31
CA ARG A 442 -27.07 14.58 -18.85
C ARG A 442 -27.69 15.66 -19.74
N LEU A 443 -28.66 15.29 -20.58
CA LEU A 443 -29.38 16.24 -21.43
C LEU A 443 -30.16 17.27 -20.60
N ALA A 444 -30.80 16.85 -19.50
CA ALA A 444 -31.52 17.77 -18.62
C ALA A 444 -30.59 18.81 -17.97
N LEU A 445 -29.37 18.43 -17.60
CA LEU A 445 -28.35 19.37 -17.11
C LEU A 445 -27.99 20.41 -18.17
N VAL A 446 -27.77 19.99 -19.42
CA VAL A 446 -27.44 20.90 -20.52
C VAL A 446 -28.62 21.84 -20.84
N GLN A 447 -29.83 21.30 -20.91
CA GLN A 447 -31.06 22.05 -21.20
C GLN A 447 -31.39 23.08 -20.12
N SER A 448 -31.02 22.85 -18.86
CA SER A 448 -31.20 23.83 -17.78
C SER A 448 -30.45 25.15 -18.05
N GLY A 449 -29.41 25.12 -18.88
CA GLY A 449 -28.54 26.27 -19.12
C GLY A 449 -27.61 26.61 -17.95
N HIS A 450 -27.75 25.95 -16.79
CA HIS A 450 -27.01 26.26 -15.56
C HIS A 450 -25.69 25.51 -15.41
N TYR A 451 -25.50 24.38 -16.11
CA TYR A 451 -24.32 23.53 -15.98
C TYR A 451 -23.65 23.25 -17.34
N TRP A 452 -22.33 23.12 -17.34
CA TRP A 452 -21.63 22.33 -18.34
C TRP A 452 -21.68 20.86 -17.94
N GLN A 453 -21.74 19.95 -18.90
CA GLN A 453 -21.76 18.51 -18.65
C GLN A 453 -20.54 17.87 -19.28
N TRP A 454 -19.72 17.19 -18.46
CA TRP A 454 -18.59 16.38 -18.90
C TRP A 454 -18.90 14.91 -18.60
N SER A 455 -18.65 14.06 -19.59
CA SER A 455 -18.67 12.60 -19.46
C SER A 455 -17.29 12.11 -19.83
N LEU A 456 -16.56 11.56 -18.87
CA LEU A 456 -15.19 11.09 -19.06
C LEU A 456 -15.14 9.59 -18.80
N THR A 457 -14.48 8.88 -19.71
CA THR A 457 -14.27 7.44 -19.62
C THR A 457 -12.85 7.13 -19.14
N TRP A 458 -12.62 5.85 -18.88
CA TRP A 458 -11.28 5.31 -18.63
C TRP A 458 -10.25 5.71 -19.68
N ALA A 459 -10.64 5.74 -20.96
CA ALA A 459 -9.74 6.11 -22.04
C ALA A 459 -9.32 7.59 -21.93
N ASP A 460 -10.27 8.48 -21.63
CA ASP A 460 -10.03 9.92 -21.52
C ASP A 460 -9.09 10.26 -20.36
N VAL A 461 -9.30 9.61 -19.21
CA VAL A 461 -8.46 9.81 -18.02
C VAL A 461 -7.08 9.16 -18.20
N ASN A 462 -7.02 7.95 -18.75
CA ASN A 462 -5.74 7.24 -18.96
C ASN A 462 -4.88 7.83 -20.08
N ALA A 463 -5.48 8.48 -21.07
CA ALA A 463 -4.73 9.21 -22.11
C ALA A 463 -3.85 10.33 -21.53
N TYR A 464 -4.16 10.83 -20.32
CA TYR A 464 -3.30 11.79 -19.62
C TYR A 464 -2.06 11.13 -18.98
N PHE A 465 -2.12 9.84 -18.67
CA PHE A 465 -1.02 9.08 -18.08
C PHE A 465 -0.16 8.35 -19.12
N ALA A 466 -0.71 8.06 -20.29
CA ALA A 466 0.03 7.52 -21.43
C ALA A 466 0.63 8.67 -22.26
N GLY A 467 1.92 8.59 -22.63
CA GLY A 467 2.51 9.45 -23.65
C GLY A 467 1.79 9.34 -25.01
N PRO A 468 2.22 10.10 -26.05
CA PRO A 468 1.35 10.48 -27.18
C PRO A 468 0.67 9.29 -27.88
N ALA A 469 -0.65 9.26 -27.71
CA ALA A 469 -1.74 8.70 -28.52
C ALA A 469 -1.64 7.27 -29.08
N THR A 470 -2.38 6.34 -28.46
CA THR A 470 -3.06 5.26 -29.18
C THR A 470 -4.17 5.89 -30.04
N GLN A 471 -4.18 5.65 -31.35
CA GLN A 471 -5.22 6.15 -32.26
C GLN A 471 -6.62 5.68 -31.81
N LEU A 472 -7.47 6.66 -31.46
CA LEU A 472 -8.89 6.43 -31.14
C LEU A 472 -9.66 6.09 -32.42
N ARG A 473 -10.45 5.00 -32.37
CA ARG A 473 -11.48 4.74 -33.39
C ARG A 473 -12.67 5.66 -33.15
N ASN A 474 -13.21 6.25 -34.23
CA ASN A 474 -14.40 7.09 -34.16
C ASN A 474 -15.68 6.23 -34.36
N PRO A 475 -16.46 5.98 -33.29
CA PRO A 475 -17.65 5.12 -33.37
C PRO A 475 -18.81 5.73 -34.19
N PHE A 476 -18.70 6.99 -34.61
CA PHE A 476 -19.69 7.69 -35.44
C PHE A 476 -19.27 7.82 -36.91
N LEU A 477 -18.08 7.37 -37.29
CA LEU A 477 -17.59 7.45 -38.67
C LEU A 477 -17.31 6.07 -39.29
N GLU A 478 -17.08 5.04 -38.48
CA GLU A 478 -16.76 3.70 -38.97
C GLU A 478 -17.90 2.72 -38.65
N GLY A 479 -18.61 2.27 -39.70
CA GLY A 479 -19.61 1.20 -39.60
C GLY A 479 -21.08 1.63 -39.49
N LEU A 480 -21.43 2.90 -39.76
CA LEU A 480 -22.83 3.32 -39.81
C LEU A 480 -23.54 2.76 -41.05
N HIS A 481 -24.74 2.22 -40.84
CA HIS A 481 -25.68 1.82 -41.90
C HIS A 481 -26.01 3.04 -42.78
N GLU A 482 -26.09 2.88 -44.11
CA GLU A 482 -26.19 3.98 -45.10
C GLU A 482 -27.33 5.01 -44.84
N ALA A 483 -28.32 4.64 -44.03
CA ALA A 483 -29.45 5.50 -43.66
C ALA A 483 -29.17 6.47 -42.49
N MET A 484 -28.05 6.33 -41.78
CA MET A 484 -27.70 7.17 -40.62
C MET A 484 -26.56 8.14 -40.96
N GLN A 485 -26.82 9.09 -41.87
CA GLN A 485 -25.90 10.21 -42.09
C GLN A 485 -26.24 11.42 -41.19
N PRO A 486 -25.24 12.15 -40.65
CA PRO A 486 -25.47 13.29 -39.79
C PRO A 486 -26.20 14.43 -40.51
N LEU A 487 -27.14 15.08 -39.81
CA LEU A 487 -27.98 16.20 -40.29
C LEU A 487 -27.22 17.53 -40.55
N GLN A 488 -25.90 17.51 -40.65
CA GLN A 488 -25.10 18.72 -40.85
C GLN A 488 -24.81 19.01 -42.33
N ASN A 489 -25.85 19.04 -43.16
CA ASN A 489 -25.81 19.71 -44.47
C ASN A 489 -27.24 20.04 -44.91
N LYS A 490 -27.82 21.11 -44.36
CA LYS A 490 -28.82 21.96 -45.03
C LYS A 490 -28.73 23.38 -44.50
#